data_AF-A0A2V6RZ68-F1
#
_entry.id   AF-A0A2V6RZ68-F1
#
_cell.length_a   1.000
_cell.length_b   1.000
_cell.length_c   1.000
_cell.angle_alpha   90.00
_cell.angle_beta   90.00
_cell.angle_gamma   90.00
#
_symmetry.space_group_name_H-M   'P 1'
#
loop_
_entity.id
_entity.type
_entity.pdbx_description
1 polymer ?
#
loop_
_entity_poly.entity_id
_entity_poly.type
_entity_poly.pdbx_seq_one_letter_code
_entity_poly.pdbx_strand_id
1 'polypeptide(L)'
;MEYDFLVDTYDSERLKTLSVWSMFSDEDLPVRPPALPARDRNALEHMVHQCMSEDRWFCRMFAIDVGAPPVPVKETRLEFITRYAEDSGKRLAVLRQKDRAWWQRDVAFFDRTRSVAWIMVRRIAHTAQHRGEMTALLRLLGRQVHSVYGPSVDTGGLPDNSAPTIYAYPDIESLIAGESRGGAKTVLPGPGDKPSTERPDR
;
A
#
# COMPACT_ATOMS: atom_id res chain seq x y z
N MET A 1 7.01 -20.85 10.40
CA MET A 1 7.75 -20.31 11.56
C MET A 1 9.05 -19.58 11.20
N GLU A 2 9.82 -19.98 10.17
CA GLU A 2 11.03 -19.21 9.77
C GLU A 2 10.71 -18.01 8.86
N TYR A 3 9.73 -18.16 7.96
CA TYR A 3 9.36 -17.14 6.98
C TYR A 3 7.98 -16.52 7.21
N ASP A 4 7.32 -16.85 8.33
CA ASP A 4 5.96 -16.36 8.63
C ASP A 4 5.96 -14.83 8.72
N PHE A 5 7.05 -14.23 9.21
CA PHE A 5 7.19 -12.78 9.23
C PHE A 5 7.06 -12.13 7.84
N LEU A 6 7.45 -12.82 6.75
CA LEU A 6 7.26 -12.30 5.39
C LEU A 6 5.78 -12.34 4.98
N VAL A 7 5.06 -13.38 5.42
CA VAL A 7 3.63 -13.54 5.19
C VAL A 7 2.83 -12.52 5.99
N ASP A 8 3.14 -12.36 7.28
CA ASP A 8 2.52 -11.38 8.18
C ASP A 8 2.82 -9.95 7.74
N THR A 9 4.06 -9.70 7.29
CA THR A 9 4.41 -8.40 6.70
C THR A 9 3.56 -8.16 5.46
N TYR A 10 3.51 -9.09 4.51
CA TYR A 10 2.66 -8.94 3.32
C TYR A 10 1.21 -8.66 3.66
N ASP A 11 0.64 -9.38 4.64
CA ASP A 11 -0.74 -9.17 5.08
C ASP A 11 -0.96 -7.73 5.57
N SER A 12 -0.12 -7.25 6.49
CA SER A 12 -0.22 -5.88 7.00
C SER A 12 0.03 -4.81 5.92
N GLU A 13 0.91 -5.08 4.96
CA GLU A 13 1.26 -4.17 3.88
C GLU A 13 0.15 -4.03 2.83
N ARG A 14 -0.70 -5.05 2.67
CA ARG A 14 -1.93 -4.95 1.86
C ARG A 14 -2.87 -3.90 2.42
N LEU A 15 -3.17 -3.97 3.73
CA LEU A 15 -4.04 -3.01 4.40
C LEU A 15 -3.48 -1.58 4.30
N LYS A 16 -2.18 -1.39 4.54
CA LYS A 16 -1.53 -0.06 4.43
C LYS A 16 -1.63 0.52 3.02
N THR A 17 -1.48 -0.32 2.00
CA THR A 17 -1.61 0.09 0.59
C THR A 17 -3.04 0.53 0.29
N LEU A 18 -4.03 -0.30 0.63
CA LEU A 18 -5.44 0.02 0.44
C LEU A 18 -5.89 1.24 1.26
N SER A 19 -5.34 1.41 2.46
CA SER A 19 -5.60 2.59 3.30
C SER A 19 -5.16 3.87 2.61
N VAL A 20 -3.95 3.91 2.03
CA VAL A 20 -3.48 5.08 1.25
C VAL A 20 -4.36 5.31 0.02
N TRP A 21 -4.76 4.25 -0.69
CA TRP A 21 -5.67 4.38 -1.84
C TRP A 21 -7.02 4.97 -1.43
N SER A 22 -7.52 4.62 -0.24
CA SER A 22 -8.79 5.14 0.26
C SER A 22 -8.80 6.65 0.51
N MET A 23 -7.64 7.28 0.69
CA MET A 23 -7.51 8.71 1.00
C MET A 23 -7.66 9.62 -0.23
N PHE A 24 -7.60 9.06 -1.44
CA PHE A 24 -7.91 9.78 -2.67
C PHE A 24 -9.43 9.86 -2.90
N SER A 25 -9.89 10.81 -3.69
CA SER A 25 -11.19 10.73 -4.39
C SER A 25 -11.01 10.26 -5.84
N ASP A 26 -12.09 9.96 -6.54
CA ASP A 26 -12.00 9.59 -7.98
C ASP A 26 -11.48 10.76 -8.83
N GLU A 27 -11.81 11.99 -8.44
CA GLU A 27 -11.33 13.21 -9.09
C GLU A 27 -9.83 13.45 -8.92
N ASP A 28 -9.23 12.90 -7.85
CA ASP A 28 -7.78 12.99 -7.63
C ASP A 28 -6.98 12.06 -8.53
N LEU A 29 -7.56 10.94 -8.95
CA LEU A 29 -6.85 9.87 -9.66
C LEU A 29 -6.11 10.33 -10.92
N PRO A 30 -6.72 11.13 -11.82
CA PRO A 30 -6.04 11.58 -13.03
C PRO A 30 -5.09 12.77 -12.78
N VAL A 31 -5.20 13.45 -11.65
CA VAL A 31 -4.53 14.74 -11.40
C VAL A 31 -3.02 14.56 -11.25
N ARG A 32 -2.27 15.41 -11.94
CA ARG A 32 -0.86 15.68 -11.66
C ARG A 32 -0.76 17.04 -10.98
N PRO A 33 -0.39 17.09 -9.69
CA PRO A 33 -0.08 18.36 -9.04
C PRO A 33 0.88 19.20 -9.90
N PRO A 34 0.72 20.54 -9.97
CA PRO A 34 1.55 21.40 -10.82
C PRO A 34 3.06 21.28 -10.58
N ALA A 35 3.46 20.87 -9.37
CA ALA A 35 4.85 20.62 -8.99
C ALA A 35 5.45 19.34 -9.61
N LEU A 36 4.63 18.47 -10.21
CA LEU A 36 5.09 17.21 -10.81
C LEU A 36 5.24 17.33 -12.33
N PRO A 37 6.43 17.03 -12.87
CA PRO A 37 6.62 16.89 -14.31
C PRO A 37 5.71 15.82 -14.91
N ALA A 38 5.34 15.97 -16.18
CA ALA A 38 4.48 15.02 -16.90
C ALA A 38 5.02 13.58 -16.96
N ARG A 39 6.32 13.38 -16.70
CA ARG A 39 6.98 12.06 -16.67
C ARG A 39 6.65 11.24 -15.41
N ASP A 40 6.19 11.89 -14.35
CA ASP A 40 5.89 11.23 -13.09
C ASP A 40 4.45 10.68 -13.10
N ARG A 41 4.21 9.66 -12.28
CA ARG A 41 2.91 8.98 -12.24
C ARG A 41 1.89 9.79 -11.45
N ASN A 42 0.65 9.83 -11.92
CA ASN A 42 -0.49 10.21 -11.09
C ASN A 42 -0.96 9.03 -10.22
N ALA A 43 -1.96 9.26 -9.37
CA ALA A 43 -2.46 8.22 -8.47
C ALA A 43 -3.07 7.02 -9.23
N LEU A 44 -3.80 7.26 -10.33
CA LEU A 44 -4.33 6.19 -11.19
C LEU A 44 -3.22 5.26 -11.69
N GLU A 45 -2.16 5.84 -12.24
CA GLU A 45 -1.03 5.09 -12.81
C GLU A 45 -0.24 4.34 -11.75
N HIS A 46 -0.17 4.85 -10.51
CA HIS A 46 0.37 4.09 -9.38
C HIS A 46 -0.51 2.88 -9.04
N MET A 47 -1.84 3.01 -9.02
CA MET A 47 -2.76 1.89 -8.75
C MET A 47 -2.66 0.82 -9.86
N VAL A 48 -2.71 1.23 -11.12
CA VAL A 48 -2.48 0.36 -12.29
C VAL A 48 -1.12 -0.34 -12.18
N HIS A 49 -0.06 0.41 -11.92
CA HIS A 49 1.28 -0.15 -11.80
C HIS A 49 1.37 -1.17 -10.68
N GLN A 50 0.84 -0.86 -9.49
CA GLN A 50 0.90 -1.75 -8.34
C GLN A 50 0.15 -3.07 -8.62
N CYS A 51 -1.06 -2.99 -9.18
CA CYS A 51 -1.82 -4.16 -9.60
C CYS A 51 -1.07 -5.03 -10.62
N MET A 52 -0.65 -4.44 -11.73
CA MET A 52 0.02 -5.18 -12.82
C MET A 52 1.39 -5.71 -12.43
N SER A 53 2.16 -4.92 -11.68
CA SER A 53 3.52 -5.28 -11.25
C SER A 53 3.47 -6.43 -10.26
N GLU A 54 2.59 -6.35 -9.26
CA GLU A 54 2.45 -7.43 -8.28
C GLU A 54 1.98 -8.72 -8.94
N ASP A 55 0.98 -8.65 -9.80
CA ASP A 55 0.49 -9.82 -10.53
C ASP A 55 1.60 -10.52 -11.33
N ARG A 56 2.35 -9.76 -12.13
CA ARG A 56 3.47 -10.31 -12.91
C ARG A 56 4.52 -10.98 -12.03
N TRP A 57 4.81 -10.41 -10.86
CA TRP A 57 5.76 -11.02 -9.92
C TRP A 57 5.20 -12.32 -9.36
N PHE A 58 3.96 -12.32 -8.86
CA PHE A 58 3.30 -13.51 -8.32
C PHE A 58 3.22 -14.64 -9.34
N CYS A 59 2.79 -14.34 -10.57
CA CYS A 59 2.71 -15.33 -11.63
C CYS A 59 4.10 -15.87 -12.05
N ARG A 60 5.10 -14.99 -12.25
CA ARG A 60 6.39 -15.40 -12.85
C ARG A 60 7.43 -15.88 -11.85
N MET A 61 7.51 -15.27 -10.67
CA MET A 61 8.58 -15.51 -9.69
C MET A 61 8.10 -16.41 -8.54
N PHE A 62 6.84 -16.27 -8.14
CA PHE A 62 6.26 -17.09 -7.06
C PHE A 62 5.50 -18.32 -7.57
N ALA A 63 5.14 -18.34 -8.87
CA ALA A 63 4.26 -19.35 -9.46
C ALA A 63 2.91 -19.42 -8.72
N ILE A 64 2.34 -18.25 -8.43
CA ILE A 64 1.03 -18.08 -7.80
C ILE A 64 0.20 -17.24 -8.77
N ASP A 65 -0.78 -17.87 -9.41
CA ASP A 65 -1.75 -17.23 -10.29
C ASP A 65 -3.12 -17.24 -9.59
N VAL A 66 -3.78 -16.09 -9.58
CA VAL A 66 -5.11 -15.91 -8.97
C VAL A 66 -6.26 -16.06 -9.98
N GLY A 67 -5.94 -16.22 -11.27
CA GLY A 67 -6.90 -16.48 -12.35
C GLY A 67 -7.82 -15.31 -12.67
N ALA A 68 -7.40 -14.08 -12.38
CA ALA A 68 -8.20 -12.87 -12.58
C ALA A 68 -7.40 -11.75 -13.26
N PRO A 69 -8.03 -10.86 -14.04
CA PRO A 69 -7.37 -9.65 -14.55
C PRO A 69 -6.90 -8.77 -13.38
N PRO A 70 -5.65 -8.27 -13.39
CA PRO A 70 -5.08 -7.57 -12.23
C PRO A 70 -5.66 -6.18 -11.99
N VAL A 71 -6.27 -5.57 -13.00
CA VAL A 71 -6.91 -4.25 -12.93
C VAL A 71 -8.42 -4.39 -13.08
N PRO A 72 -9.23 -3.54 -12.42
CA PRO A 72 -10.68 -3.56 -12.57
C PRO A 72 -11.09 -3.11 -13.98
N VAL A 73 -12.30 -3.51 -14.41
CA VAL A 73 -12.88 -3.06 -15.68
C VAL A 73 -13.21 -1.56 -15.65
N LYS A 74 -13.72 -1.10 -14.51
CA LYS A 74 -13.98 0.32 -14.27
C LYS A 74 -12.89 0.86 -13.36
N GLU A 75 -12.14 1.84 -13.83
CA GLU A 75 -10.99 2.41 -13.13
C GLU A 75 -11.40 3.49 -12.11
N THR A 76 -12.32 3.17 -11.19
CA THR A 76 -12.57 3.99 -10.00
C THR A 76 -11.75 3.49 -8.82
N ARG A 77 -11.54 4.37 -7.85
CA ARG A 77 -10.79 4.09 -6.63
C ARG A 77 -11.34 2.86 -5.88
N LEU A 78 -12.66 2.77 -5.71
CA LEU A 78 -13.28 1.65 -4.99
C LEU A 78 -13.11 0.32 -5.74
N GLU A 79 -13.18 0.34 -7.07
CA GLU A 79 -12.98 -0.84 -7.91
C GLU A 79 -11.53 -1.33 -7.86
N PHE A 80 -10.55 -0.40 -7.86
CA PHE A 80 -9.14 -0.76 -7.62
C PHE A 80 -8.93 -1.36 -6.23
N ILE A 81 -9.49 -0.74 -5.19
CA ILE A 81 -9.42 -1.25 -3.80
C ILE A 81 -9.98 -2.67 -3.74
N THR A 82 -11.15 -2.90 -4.32
CA THR A 82 -11.84 -4.19 -4.27
C THR A 82 -11.07 -5.26 -5.04
N ARG A 83 -10.65 -4.97 -6.28
CA ARG A 83 -9.85 -5.89 -7.09
C ARG A 83 -8.53 -6.25 -6.41
N TYR A 84 -7.78 -5.26 -5.94
CA TYR A 84 -6.50 -5.50 -5.28
C TYR A 84 -6.68 -6.28 -3.98
N ALA A 85 -7.69 -5.95 -3.16
CA ALA A 85 -8.00 -6.67 -1.93
C ALA A 85 -8.28 -8.16 -2.18
N GLU A 86 -9.10 -8.47 -3.18
CA GLU A 86 -9.45 -9.83 -3.57
C GLU A 86 -8.21 -10.61 -4.03
N ASP A 87 -7.48 -10.09 -5.01
CA ASP A 87 -6.34 -10.78 -5.62
C ASP A 87 -5.20 -10.99 -4.62
N SER A 88 -4.86 -9.95 -3.86
CA SER A 88 -3.83 -10.04 -2.82
C SER A 88 -4.26 -10.96 -1.67
N GLY A 89 -5.56 -11.09 -1.38
CA GLY A 89 -6.08 -12.03 -0.40
C GLY A 89 -5.90 -13.48 -0.83
N LYS A 90 -6.18 -13.78 -2.10
CA LYS A 90 -5.91 -15.11 -2.69
C LYS A 90 -4.42 -15.45 -2.67
N ARG A 91 -3.56 -14.49 -3.02
CA ARG A 91 -2.09 -14.63 -2.92
C ARG A 91 -1.66 -14.95 -1.49
N LEU A 92 -2.15 -14.19 -0.51
CA LEU A 92 -1.86 -14.40 0.91
C LEU A 92 -2.26 -15.81 1.39
N ALA A 93 -3.45 -16.28 1.00
CA ALA A 93 -3.92 -17.61 1.36
C ALA A 93 -2.97 -18.71 0.84
N VAL A 94 -2.44 -18.55 -0.37
CA VAL A 94 -1.43 -19.47 -0.94
C VAL A 94 -0.09 -19.36 -0.22
N LEU A 95 0.37 -18.15 0.10
CA LEU A 95 1.63 -17.91 0.81
C LEU A 95 1.64 -18.58 2.20
N ARG A 96 0.52 -18.55 2.92
CA ARG A 96 0.35 -19.20 4.24
C ARG A 96 0.54 -20.72 4.20
N GLN A 97 0.43 -21.34 3.03
CA GLN A 97 0.57 -22.79 2.86
C GLN A 97 1.99 -23.20 2.44
N LYS A 98 2.91 -22.25 2.20
CA LYS A 98 4.25 -22.55 1.69
C LYS A 98 5.20 -22.96 2.79
N ASP A 99 5.97 -24.01 2.51
CA ASP A 99 6.96 -24.55 3.42
C ASP A 99 8.34 -23.91 3.24
N ARG A 100 9.27 -24.32 4.10
CA ARG A 100 10.66 -23.85 4.09
C ARG A 100 11.34 -24.06 2.74
N ALA A 101 11.15 -25.23 2.12
CA ALA A 101 11.79 -25.57 0.85
C ALA A 101 11.33 -24.64 -0.27
N TRP A 102 10.04 -24.30 -0.31
CA TRP A 102 9.51 -23.33 -1.28
C TRP A 102 10.11 -21.94 -1.11
N TRP A 103 10.27 -21.46 0.13
CA TRP A 103 10.86 -20.14 0.41
C TRP A 103 12.36 -20.06 0.07
N GLN A 104 13.07 -21.18 0.21
CA GLN A 104 14.52 -21.29 -0.08
C GLN A 104 14.82 -21.58 -1.54
N ARG A 105 13.82 -21.99 -2.34
CA ARG A 105 13.98 -22.21 -3.78
C ARG A 105 14.53 -20.96 -4.47
N ASP A 106 15.48 -21.19 -5.35
CA ASP A 106 16.00 -20.18 -6.25
C ASP A 106 15.10 -19.99 -7.48
N VAL A 107 14.86 -18.74 -7.84
CA VAL A 107 14.12 -18.36 -9.04
C VAL A 107 14.84 -17.22 -9.77
N ALA A 108 14.59 -17.10 -11.08
CA ALA A 108 15.15 -16.03 -11.87
C ALA A 108 14.56 -14.67 -11.45
N PHE A 109 15.45 -13.70 -11.20
CA PHE A 109 15.14 -12.32 -10.90
C PHE A 109 15.97 -11.43 -11.84
N PHE A 110 15.38 -11.10 -12.99
CA PHE A 110 16.07 -10.40 -14.09
C PHE A 110 17.34 -11.14 -14.54
N ASP A 111 18.52 -10.53 -14.41
CA ASP A 111 19.82 -11.08 -14.78
C ASP A 111 20.46 -11.94 -13.68
N ARG A 112 19.76 -12.15 -12.55
CA ARG A 112 20.28 -12.85 -11.37
C ARG A 112 19.35 -13.96 -10.92
N THR A 113 19.88 -14.82 -10.05
CA THR A 113 19.11 -15.84 -9.33
C THR A 113 19.04 -15.47 -7.85
N ARG A 114 17.85 -15.56 -7.26
CA ARG A 114 17.59 -15.25 -5.85
C ARG A 114 16.55 -16.20 -5.27
N SER A 115 16.62 -16.39 -3.95
CA SER A 115 15.61 -17.17 -3.25
C SER A 115 14.25 -16.48 -3.28
N VAL A 116 13.17 -17.26 -3.22
CA VAL A 116 11.80 -16.75 -3.14
C VAL A 116 11.62 -15.80 -1.94
N ALA A 117 12.20 -16.14 -0.78
CA ALA A 117 12.19 -15.28 0.41
C ALA A 117 12.81 -13.90 0.14
N TRP A 118 13.95 -13.85 -0.57
CA TRP A 118 14.58 -12.59 -0.93
C TRP A 118 13.71 -11.76 -1.88
N ILE A 119 13.08 -12.40 -2.86
CA ILE A 119 12.18 -11.70 -3.79
C ILE A 119 10.95 -11.16 -3.07
N MET A 120 10.44 -11.86 -2.05
CA MET A 120 9.32 -11.36 -1.25
C MET A 120 9.66 -10.07 -0.51
N VAL A 121 10.87 -9.98 0.07
CA VAL A 121 11.36 -8.73 0.66
C VAL A 121 11.39 -7.60 -0.37
N ARG A 122 11.87 -7.88 -1.59
CA ARG A 122 11.87 -6.90 -2.68
C ARG A 122 10.47 -6.49 -3.11
N ARG A 123 9.52 -7.43 -3.14
CA ARG A 123 8.13 -7.16 -3.50
C ARG A 123 7.47 -6.24 -2.48
N ILE A 124 7.68 -6.51 -1.19
CA ILE A 124 7.22 -5.67 -0.08
C ILE A 124 7.83 -4.27 -0.18
N ALA A 125 9.15 -4.17 -0.32
CA ALA A 125 9.85 -2.88 -0.42
C ALA A 125 9.39 -2.07 -1.64
N HIS A 126 9.16 -2.71 -2.78
CA HIS A 126 8.67 -2.07 -3.99
C HIS A 126 7.24 -1.52 -3.83
N THR A 127 6.37 -2.27 -3.15
CA THR A 127 5.02 -1.79 -2.80
C THR A 127 5.07 -0.62 -1.81
N ALA A 128 5.94 -0.70 -0.79
CA ALA A 128 6.12 0.39 0.17
C ALA A 128 6.65 1.67 -0.49
N GLN A 129 7.59 1.56 -1.44
CA GLN A 129 8.11 2.69 -2.22
C GLN A 129 6.98 3.43 -2.95
N HIS A 130 6.17 2.71 -3.74
CA HIS A 130 5.08 3.33 -4.48
C HIS A 130 3.98 3.89 -3.57
N ARG A 131 3.70 3.23 -2.44
CA ARG A 131 2.79 3.78 -1.43
C ARG A 131 3.33 5.09 -0.84
N GLY A 132 4.64 5.19 -0.60
CA GLY A 132 5.30 6.41 -0.14
C GLY A 132 5.15 7.55 -1.15
N GLU A 133 5.37 7.27 -2.44
CA GLU A 133 5.15 8.22 -3.54
C GLU A 133 3.68 8.70 -3.57
N MET A 134 2.71 7.79 -3.47
CA MET A 134 1.29 8.16 -3.38
C MET A 134 0.96 8.98 -2.13
N THR A 135 1.64 8.72 -1.00
CA THR A 135 1.45 9.51 0.22
C THR A 135 1.93 10.95 0.02
N ALA A 136 3.01 11.17 -0.73
CA ALA A 136 3.45 12.51 -1.12
C ALA A 136 2.45 13.18 -2.08
N LEU A 137 1.84 12.43 -3.01
CA LEU A 137 0.78 12.96 -3.88
C LEU A 137 -0.42 13.47 -3.08
N LEU A 138 -0.89 12.72 -2.08
CA LEU A 138 -1.97 13.17 -1.19
C LEU A 138 -1.65 14.52 -0.54
N ARG A 139 -0.40 14.72 -0.09
CA ARG A 139 0.06 15.98 0.48
C ARG A 139 0.02 17.12 -0.53
N LEU A 140 0.51 16.89 -1.74
CA LEU A 140 0.49 17.90 -2.82
C LEU A 140 -0.93 18.26 -3.26
N LEU A 141 -1.89 17.34 -3.12
CA LEU A 141 -3.31 17.56 -3.39
C LEU A 141 -4.07 18.18 -2.20
N GLY A 142 -3.39 18.45 -1.07
CA GLY A 142 -4.02 19.00 0.13
C GLY A 142 -4.97 18.03 0.83
N ARG A 143 -4.81 16.72 0.63
CA ARG A 143 -5.61 15.68 1.30
C ARG A 143 -5.03 15.38 2.68
N GLN A 144 -5.92 15.08 3.62
CA GLN A 144 -5.54 14.50 4.91
C GLN A 144 -4.97 13.10 4.70
N VAL A 145 -3.98 12.73 5.50
CA VAL A 145 -3.30 11.44 5.43
C VAL A 145 -3.31 10.80 6.82
N HIS A 146 -3.95 9.64 6.94
CA HIS A 146 -3.91 8.81 8.15
C HIS A 146 -2.54 8.14 8.33
N SER A 147 -2.34 7.52 9.48
CA SER A 147 -1.13 6.74 9.77
C SER A 147 -0.91 5.58 8.79
N VAL A 148 0.37 5.30 8.49
CA VAL A 148 0.81 4.14 7.68
C VAL A 148 1.75 3.23 8.48
N TYR A 149 2.80 3.79 9.10
CA TYR A 149 3.73 3.08 9.99
C TYR A 149 3.87 3.71 11.37
N GLY A 150 3.18 4.82 11.60
CA GLY A 150 3.27 5.64 12.80
C GLY A 150 2.43 6.91 12.61
N PRO A 151 2.56 7.88 13.51
CA PRO A 151 1.88 9.15 13.39
C PRO A 151 2.15 9.82 12.03
N SER A 152 1.13 10.50 11.51
CA SER A 152 1.22 11.41 10.38
C SER A 152 1.11 12.86 10.86
N VAL A 153 1.39 13.84 9.98
CA VAL A 153 1.17 15.25 10.34
C VAL A 153 -0.29 15.54 10.70
N ASP A 154 -1.27 14.82 10.14
CA ASP A 154 -2.69 15.02 10.48
C ASP A 154 -3.13 14.29 11.76
N THR A 155 -2.22 13.55 12.40
CA THR A 155 -2.44 12.94 13.72
C THR A 155 -1.70 13.68 14.84
N GLY A 156 -1.12 14.86 14.57
CA GLY A 156 -0.29 15.59 15.53
C GLY A 156 1.21 15.58 15.24
N GLY A 157 1.64 15.04 14.09
CA GLY A 157 3.03 15.11 13.64
C GLY A 157 3.88 13.93 14.08
N LEU A 158 4.40 14.00 15.31
CA LEU A 158 5.51 13.16 15.76
C LEU A 158 5.18 12.37 17.03
N PRO A 159 5.74 11.15 17.19
CA PRO A 159 5.67 10.40 18.45
C PRO A 159 6.15 11.20 19.67
N ASP A 160 7.22 12.00 19.53
CA ASP A 160 7.76 12.86 20.61
C ASP A 160 6.76 13.93 21.08
N ASN A 161 5.79 14.26 20.23
CA ASN A 161 4.70 15.17 20.53
C ASN A 161 3.48 14.43 21.10
N SER A 162 3.63 13.14 21.43
CA SER A 162 2.53 12.25 21.82
C SER A 162 1.43 12.13 20.76
N ALA A 163 1.79 12.30 19.48
CA ALA A 163 0.86 12.14 18.38
C ALA A 163 0.40 10.66 18.30
N PRO A 164 -0.91 10.36 18.29
CA PRO A 164 -1.41 9.01 18.15
C PRO A 164 -1.17 8.43 16.75
N THR A 165 -1.06 7.10 16.67
CA THR A 165 -1.18 6.37 15.40
C THR A 165 -2.66 6.13 15.12
N ILE A 166 -3.22 6.78 14.10
CA ILE A 166 -4.64 6.67 13.72
C ILE A 166 -4.73 6.17 12.29
N TYR A 167 -5.14 4.92 12.12
CA TYR A 167 -5.39 4.32 10.80
C TYR A 167 -6.76 4.72 10.26
N ALA A 168 -6.89 4.80 8.93
CA ALA A 168 -8.15 5.10 8.27
C ALA A 168 -9.23 4.05 8.60
N TYR A 169 -8.83 2.77 8.62
CA TYR A 169 -9.67 1.62 8.92
C TYR A 169 -8.89 0.58 9.72
N PRO A 170 -9.58 -0.23 10.55
CA PRO A 170 -8.91 -1.28 11.35
C PRO A 170 -8.49 -2.50 10.50
N ASP A 171 -9.23 -2.80 9.43
CA ASP A 171 -9.00 -3.94 8.55
C ASP A 171 -9.57 -3.70 7.14
N ILE A 172 -9.28 -4.62 6.21
CA ILE A 172 -9.69 -4.51 4.79
C ILE A 172 -11.21 -4.64 4.63
N GLU A 173 -11.88 -5.45 5.46
CA GLU A 173 -13.33 -5.64 5.40
C GLU A 173 -14.07 -4.35 5.76
N SER A 174 -13.69 -3.74 6.88
CA SER A 174 -14.19 -2.45 7.35
C SER A 174 -13.90 -1.33 6.35
N LEU A 175 -12.72 -1.36 5.71
CA LEU A 175 -12.35 -0.42 4.65
C LEU A 175 -13.31 -0.53 3.46
N ILE A 176 -13.50 -1.72 2.90
CA ILE A 176 -14.40 -1.91 1.74
C ILE A 176 -15.82 -1.54 2.11
N ALA A 177 -16.31 -1.99 3.27
CA ALA A 177 -17.66 -1.68 3.74
C ALA A 177 -17.88 -0.18 3.93
N GLY A 178 -16.91 0.53 4.53
CA GLY A 178 -16.97 1.98 4.73
C GLY A 178 -16.94 2.77 3.42
N GLU A 179 -15.96 2.47 2.56
CA GLU A 179 -15.80 3.16 1.27
C GLU A 179 -16.97 2.91 0.31
N SER A 180 -17.61 1.75 0.37
CA SER A 180 -18.81 1.45 -0.42
C SER A 180 -20.03 2.30 -0.03
N ARG A 181 -20.01 2.95 1.14
CA ARG A 181 -21.07 3.83 1.65
C ARG A 181 -20.69 5.31 1.66
N GLY A 182 -19.64 5.69 0.91
CA GLY A 182 -19.16 7.07 0.84
C GLY A 182 -18.02 7.41 1.82
N GLY A 183 -17.50 6.42 2.54
CA GLY A 183 -16.37 6.57 3.46
C GLY A 183 -16.80 6.60 4.93
N ALA A 184 -16.03 5.93 5.78
CA ALA A 184 -16.22 5.90 7.24
C ALA A 184 -14.86 5.90 7.96
N LYS A 185 -13.90 6.67 7.42
CA LYS A 185 -12.55 6.74 7.97
C LYS A 185 -12.58 7.32 9.38
N THR A 186 -11.65 6.86 10.23
CA THR A 186 -11.44 7.47 11.54
C THR A 186 -11.16 8.97 11.41
N VAL A 187 -11.81 9.79 12.24
CA VAL A 187 -11.60 11.24 12.25
C VAL A 187 -10.19 11.55 12.74
N LEU A 188 -9.52 12.46 12.04
CA LEU A 188 -8.18 12.92 12.39
C LEU A 188 -8.27 14.20 13.24
N PRO A 189 -7.44 14.34 14.29
CA PRO A 189 -7.39 15.56 15.10
C PRO A 189 -6.81 16.75 14.32
N GLY A 190 -6.16 16.50 13.18
CA GLY A 190 -5.49 17.52 12.38
C GLY A 190 -4.02 17.70 12.78
N PRO A 191 -3.34 18.68 12.18
CA PRO A 191 -2.00 19.05 12.60
C PRO A 191 -2.00 19.53 14.05
N GLY A 192 -1.02 19.07 14.83
CA GLY A 192 -0.77 19.60 16.17
C GLY A 192 -0.03 20.93 16.12
N ASP A 193 0.09 21.59 17.27
CA ASP A 193 0.69 22.93 17.39
C ASP A 193 2.23 22.94 17.37
N LYS A 194 2.86 21.76 17.32
CA LYS A 194 4.32 21.61 17.40
C LYS A 194 4.94 21.40 16.02
N PRO A 195 6.20 21.82 15.79
CA PRO A 195 6.91 21.56 14.55
C PRO A 195 7.02 20.07 14.23
N SER A 196 6.96 19.73 12.94
CA SER A 196 7.23 18.39 12.42
C SER A 196 8.72 18.12 12.31
N THR A 197 9.47 18.22 13.41
CA THR A 197 10.89 17.85 13.46
C THR A 197 11.31 17.32 14.83
N GLU A 198 12.20 16.32 14.82
CA GLU A 198 12.86 15.74 15.99
C GLU A 198 14.07 16.58 16.45
N ARG A 199 14.32 17.73 15.80
CA ARG A 199 15.41 18.63 16.18
C ARG A 199 15.04 19.38 17.46
N PRO A 200 15.89 19.40 18.50
CA PRO A 200 15.56 19.97 19.80
C PRO A 200 15.39 21.49 19.81
N ASP A 201 15.98 22.21 18.84
CA ASP A 201 16.07 23.67 18.83
C ASP A 201 15.19 24.33 17.74
N ARG A 202 14.09 23.69 17.35
CA ARG A 202 13.19 24.16 16.27
C ARG A 202 11.76 24.33 16.73
#